data_AF-A0A270B7N6-F1
#
_entry.id   AF-A0A270B7N6-F1
#
_cell.length_a   1.000
_cell.length_b   1.000
_cell.length_c   1.000
_cell.angle_alpha   90.00
_cell.angle_beta   90.00
_cell.angle_gamma   90.00
#
_symmetry.space_group_name_H-M   'P 1'
#
loop_
_entity.id
_entity.type
_entity.pdbx_description
1 polymer ?
#
loop_
_entity_poly.entity_id
_entity_poly.type
_entity_poly.pdbx_seq_one_letter_code
_entity_poly.pdbx_strand_id
1 'polypeptide(L)'
;MSAIATYQPTPANKPSPDLSALLAAVRSNVAIMPRDLTAQRVAEARALAAASVQPATPELIVAWLKKLAMLVVNGPDAGRARVQAEAMVEICGDLPAAVWCPETRKAWCQQGEKGKFWPAPAELYAHLLPYAERIRWDAMAAQRVVALAERTYQPRATVDAEERAAVAAQMAAWCKRMGHAELQPDQRRPVQPQSGVSERLAEYRRQLAAEPEAGVWLVPLIAKLEAQVGRNTPKEPRGLTESAEKVLHR
;
A
#
# COMPACT_ATOMS: atom_id res chain seq x y z
N MET A 1 19.66 -40.87 -29.19
CA MET A 1 19.83 -40.28 -27.84
C MET A 1 19.43 -38.81 -27.93
N SER A 2 18.15 -38.52 -27.74
CA SER A 2 17.61 -37.17 -27.93
C SER A 2 17.50 -36.49 -26.57
N ALA A 3 18.19 -35.36 -26.43
CA ALA A 3 18.19 -34.54 -25.23
C ALA A 3 16.75 -34.14 -24.89
N ILE A 4 16.24 -34.64 -23.76
CA ILE A 4 15.02 -34.10 -23.15
C ILE A 4 15.43 -32.74 -22.59
N ALA A 5 15.25 -31.70 -23.41
CA ALA A 5 15.30 -30.32 -22.97
C ALA A 5 14.31 -30.19 -21.81
N THR A 6 14.86 -30.26 -20.60
CA THR A 6 14.10 -30.10 -19.38
C THR A 6 13.79 -28.61 -19.32
N TYR A 7 12.68 -28.20 -19.93
CA TYR A 7 12.11 -26.88 -19.71
C TYR A 7 11.80 -26.82 -18.21
N GLN A 8 12.77 -26.35 -17.43
CA GLN A 8 12.50 -25.84 -16.11
C GLN A 8 11.85 -24.48 -16.33
N PRO A 9 10.53 -24.32 -16.13
CA PRO A 9 10.01 -22.99 -15.89
C PRO A 9 10.81 -22.43 -14.71
N THR A 10 11.43 -21.28 -14.93
CA THR A 10 12.28 -20.56 -13.98
C THR A 10 11.60 -20.57 -12.60
N PRO A 11 12.29 -21.03 -11.54
CA PRO A 11 11.69 -21.05 -10.23
C PRO A 11 11.57 -19.62 -9.69
N ALA A 12 10.55 -19.45 -8.85
CA ALA A 12 10.27 -18.30 -7.99
C ALA A 12 9.61 -17.09 -8.66
N ASN A 13 8.32 -17.25 -8.94
CA ASN A 13 7.33 -16.15 -8.88
C ASN A 13 7.15 -15.60 -7.43
N LYS A 14 8.17 -15.77 -6.58
CA LYS A 14 8.17 -15.34 -5.18
C LYS A 14 8.81 -13.96 -5.17
N PRO A 15 8.06 -12.91 -4.77
CA PRO A 15 8.64 -11.59 -4.59
C PRO A 15 9.79 -11.64 -3.59
N SER A 16 10.77 -10.76 -3.76
CA SER A 16 11.81 -10.49 -2.79
C SER A 16 11.19 -10.18 -1.41
N PRO A 17 11.91 -10.39 -0.30
CA PRO A 17 11.38 -10.07 1.03
C PRO A 17 10.91 -8.61 1.15
N ASP A 18 11.65 -7.71 0.53
CA ASP A 18 11.33 -6.28 0.47
C ASP A 18 10.05 -6.01 -0.31
N LEU A 19 9.91 -6.60 -1.51
CA LEU A 19 8.68 -6.46 -2.30
C LEU A 19 7.51 -7.14 -1.57
N SER A 20 7.72 -8.27 -0.93
CA SER A 20 6.70 -8.97 -0.13
C SER A 20 6.16 -8.09 1.00
N ALA A 21 7.05 -7.39 1.72
CA ALA A 21 6.66 -6.45 2.76
C ALA A 21 5.88 -5.26 2.18
N LEU A 22 6.33 -4.73 1.04
CA LEU A 22 5.63 -3.64 0.35
C LEU A 22 4.22 -4.07 -0.11
N LEU A 23 4.08 -5.25 -0.72
CA LEU A 23 2.79 -5.80 -1.15
C LEU A 23 1.87 -6.05 0.06
N ALA A 24 2.42 -6.53 1.18
CA ALA A 24 1.66 -6.66 2.42
C ALA A 24 1.15 -5.30 2.92
N ALA A 25 1.99 -4.26 2.90
CA ALA A 25 1.59 -2.90 3.25
C ALA A 25 0.47 -2.36 2.33
N VAL A 26 0.56 -2.60 1.01
CA VAL A 26 -0.51 -2.26 0.04
C VAL A 26 -1.84 -2.93 0.40
N ARG A 27 -1.79 -4.23 0.72
CA ARG A 27 -2.99 -5.01 1.06
C ARG A 27 -3.65 -4.51 2.34
N SER A 28 -2.85 -4.15 3.33
CA SER A 28 -3.31 -3.57 4.59
C SER A 28 -3.65 -2.08 4.49
N ASN A 29 -3.62 -1.51 3.28
CA ASN A 29 -3.89 -0.09 3.02
C ASN A 29 -3.02 0.87 3.84
N VAL A 30 -1.79 0.46 4.15
CA VAL A 30 -0.79 1.29 4.81
C VAL A 30 -0.27 2.32 3.81
N ALA A 31 -0.07 3.56 4.27
CA ALA A 31 0.46 4.63 3.44
C ALA A 31 1.88 4.30 2.94
N ILE A 32 2.06 4.27 1.63
CA ILE A 32 3.36 4.04 0.99
C ILE A 32 4.00 5.38 0.70
N MET A 33 5.25 5.55 1.15
CA MET A 33 5.99 6.77 0.92
C MET A 33 6.79 6.69 -0.39
N PRO A 34 7.10 7.82 -1.05
CA PRO A 34 7.91 7.83 -2.27
C PRO A 34 9.26 7.11 -2.14
N ARG A 35 9.88 7.16 -0.95
CA ARG A 35 11.15 6.47 -0.64
C ARG A 35 11.05 4.94 -0.72
N ASP A 36 9.85 4.39 -0.55
CA ASP A 36 9.62 2.95 -0.56
C ASP A 36 9.54 2.41 -2.00
N LEU A 37 9.25 3.29 -2.96
CA LEU A 37 9.07 3.02 -4.39
C LEU A 37 10.38 3.16 -5.18
N THR A 38 11.39 2.35 -4.83
CA THR A 38 12.66 2.33 -5.59
C THR A 38 12.45 1.76 -7.00
N ALA A 39 13.26 2.19 -7.97
CA ALA A 39 13.17 1.71 -9.36
C ALA A 39 13.27 0.18 -9.46
N GLN A 40 14.12 -0.44 -8.62
CA GLN A 40 14.26 -1.89 -8.53
C GLN A 40 12.96 -2.58 -8.08
N ARG A 41 12.31 -2.08 -7.02
CA ARG A 41 11.05 -2.64 -6.51
C ARG A 41 9.90 -2.47 -7.50
N VAL A 42 9.87 -1.35 -8.22
CA VAL A 42 8.87 -1.09 -9.26
C VAL A 42 9.09 -2.01 -10.46
N ALA A 43 10.33 -2.23 -10.90
CA ALA A 43 10.65 -3.17 -11.97
C ALA A 43 10.27 -4.61 -11.58
N GLU A 44 10.57 -5.02 -10.35
CA GLU A 44 10.17 -6.32 -9.81
C GLU A 44 8.65 -6.48 -9.73
N ALA A 45 7.93 -5.45 -9.25
CA ALA A 45 6.47 -5.42 -9.22
C ALA A 45 5.85 -5.53 -10.63
N ARG A 46 6.45 -4.87 -11.65
CA ARG A 46 6.01 -5.01 -13.05
C ARG A 46 6.19 -6.44 -13.55
N ALA A 47 7.34 -7.04 -13.28
CA ALA A 47 7.61 -8.43 -13.66
C ALA A 47 6.61 -9.40 -12.99
N LEU A 48 6.36 -9.22 -11.68
CA LEU A 48 5.40 -10.02 -10.94
C LEU A 48 3.99 -9.87 -11.49
N ALA A 49 3.54 -8.65 -11.75
CA ALA A 49 2.22 -8.38 -12.32
C ALA A 49 2.03 -9.02 -13.71
N ALA A 50 3.06 -8.98 -14.57
CA ALA A 50 3.01 -9.55 -15.91
C ALA A 50 2.99 -11.10 -15.90
N ALA A 51 3.76 -11.72 -14.99
CA ALA A 51 3.91 -13.17 -14.93
C ALA A 51 2.76 -13.88 -14.18
N SER A 52 2.13 -13.21 -13.21
CA SER A 52 1.22 -13.86 -12.25
C SER A 52 -0.20 -14.13 -12.77
N VAL A 53 -0.60 -13.52 -13.89
CA VAL A 53 -1.98 -13.60 -14.41
C VAL A 53 -2.11 -14.57 -15.59
N GLN A 54 -1.00 -15.08 -16.13
CA GLN A 54 -1.05 -15.96 -17.29
C GLN A 54 -1.66 -17.32 -16.92
N PRO A 55 -2.68 -17.80 -17.65
CA PRO A 55 -3.24 -19.12 -17.43
C PRO A 55 -2.19 -20.20 -17.72
N ALA A 56 -2.32 -21.34 -17.07
CA ALA A 56 -1.42 -22.46 -17.29
C ALA A 56 -1.62 -23.06 -18.69
N THR A 57 -0.52 -23.45 -19.33
CA THR A 57 -0.64 -24.24 -20.56
C THR A 57 -1.01 -25.69 -20.23
N PRO A 58 -1.76 -26.41 -21.09
CA PRO A 58 -2.11 -27.80 -20.85
C PRO A 58 -0.90 -28.70 -20.58
N GLU A 59 0.23 -28.45 -21.24
CA GLU A 59 1.46 -29.23 -21.08
C GLU A 59 2.04 -29.09 -19.66
N LEU A 60 1.95 -27.90 -19.07
CA LEU A 60 2.40 -27.65 -17.71
C LEU A 60 1.54 -28.42 -16.70
N ILE A 61 0.22 -28.39 -16.88
CA ILE A 61 -0.75 -29.12 -16.06
C ILE A 61 -0.47 -30.62 -16.14
N VAL A 62 -0.35 -31.17 -17.36
CA VAL A 62 -0.08 -32.59 -17.60
C VAL A 62 1.27 -33.01 -16.99
N ALA A 63 2.32 -32.20 -17.15
CA ALA A 63 3.63 -32.47 -16.55
C ALA A 63 3.56 -32.47 -15.01
N TRP A 64 2.75 -31.59 -14.43
CA TRP A 64 2.52 -31.56 -12.99
C TRP A 64 1.75 -32.79 -12.50
N LEU A 65 0.69 -33.19 -13.21
CA LEU A 65 -0.14 -34.36 -12.92
C LEU A 65 0.67 -35.67 -13.03
N LYS A 66 1.51 -35.80 -14.06
CA LYS A 66 2.41 -36.96 -14.22
C LYS A 66 3.34 -37.12 -13.02
N LYS A 67 3.82 -36.02 -12.44
CA LYS A 67 4.65 -36.05 -11.24
C LYS A 67 3.83 -36.36 -9.99
N LEU A 68 2.58 -35.92 -9.91
CA LEU A 68 1.67 -36.28 -8.81
C LEU A 68 1.33 -37.78 -8.84
N ALA A 69 1.18 -38.38 -10.02
CA ALA A 69 0.80 -39.78 -10.17
C ALA A 69 1.82 -40.73 -9.53
N MET A 70 3.08 -40.32 -9.43
CA MET A 70 4.15 -41.07 -8.77
C MET A 70 4.12 -40.97 -7.24
N LEU A 71 3.32 -40.06 -6.68
CA LEU A 71 3.28 -39.76 -5.23
C LEU A 71 2.00 -40.28 -4.57
N VAL A 72 0.97 -40.61 -5.35
CA VAL A 72 -0.31 -41.12 -4.85
C VAL A 72 -0.40 -42.64 -5.05
N VAL A 73 -1.23 -43.29 -4.24
CA VAL A 73 -1.35 -44.76 -4.23
C VAL A 73 -2.13 -45.29 -5.44
N ASN A 74 -3.13 -44.56 -5.92
CA ASN A 74 -4.03 -44.95 -7.00
C ASN A 74 -3.92 -44.02 -8.22
N GLY A 75 -2.69 -43.67 -8.61
CA GLY A 75 -2.45 -42.89 -9.82
C GLY A 75 -3.05 -43.55 -11.07
N PRO A 76 -3.43 -42.77 -12.10
CA PRO A 76 -4.05 -43.31 -13.29
C PRO A 76 -3.10 -44.23 -14.06
N ASP A 77 -3.64 -45.34 -14.55
CA ASP A 77 -3.00 -46.24 -15.50
C ASP A 77 -2.92 -45.61 -16.90
N ALA A 78 -2.01 -46.12 -17.74
CA ALA A 78 -1.71 -45.54 -19.05
C ALA A 78 -2.95 -45.40 -19.97
N GLY A 79 -3.95 -46.28 -19.82
CA GLY A 79 -5.19 -46.23 -20.60
C GLY A 79 -6.15 -45.10 -20.20
N ARG A 80 -6.15 -44.69 -18.93
CA ARG A 80 -7.06 -43.64 -18.40
C ARG A 80 -6.36 -42.31 -18.13
N ALA A 81 -5.03 -42.28 -18.08
CA ALA A 81 -4.25 -41.10 -17.77
C ALA A 81 -4.55 -39.91 -18.69
N ARG A 82 -4.72 -40.16 -20.00
CA ARG A 82 -5.04 -39.09 -20.97
C ARG A 82 -6.41 -38.45 -20.69
N VAL A 83 -7.45 -39.27 -20.60
CA VAL A 83 -8.83 -38.81 -20.36
C VAL A 83 -8.94 -38.06 -19.03
N GLN A 84 -8.30 -38.56 -17.98
CA GLN A 84 -8.30 -37.89 -16.69
C GLN A 84 -7.51 -36.58 -16.72
N ALA A 85 -6.38 -36.51 -17.44
CA ALA A 85 -5.63 -35.27 -17.58
C ALA A 85 -6.40 -34.23 -18.40
N GLU A 86 -7.10 -34.63 -19.46
CA GLU A 86 -7.99 -33.75 -20.25
C GLU A 86 -9.10 -33.16 -19.36
N ALA A 87 -9.76 -33.99 -18.53
CA ALA A 87 -10.76 -33.50 -17.57
C ALA A 87 -10.18 -32.54 -16.51
N MET A 88 -8.94 -32.77 -16.06
CA MET A 88 -8.25 -31.86 -15.14
C MET A 88 -7.91 -30.52 -15.79
N VAL A 89 -7.48 -30.53 -17.06
CA VAL A 89 -7.20 -29.32 -17.84
C VAL A 89 -8.49 -28.53 -18.08
N GLU A 90 -9.60 -29.20 -18.37
CA GLU A 90 -10.90 -28.55 -18.59
C GLU A 90 -11.37 -27.78 -17.34
N ILE A 91 -11.26 -28.40 -16.16
CA ILE A 91 -11.74 -27.81 -14.90
C ILE A 91 -10.74 -26.82 -14.29
N CYS A 92 -9.43 -27.07 -14.41
CA CYS A 92 -8.40 -26.29 -13.71
C CYS A 92 -7.57 -25.38 -14.65
N GLY A 93 -7.91 -25.32 -15.94
CA GLY A 93 -7.13 -24.59 -16.96
C GLY A 93 -7.12 -23.06 -16.80
N ASP A 94 -8.09 -22.51 -16.07
CA ASP A 94 -8.19 -21.08 -15.74
C ASP A 94 -7.22 -20.65 -14.62
N LEU A 95 -6.64 -21.62 -13.90
CA LEU A 95 -5.73 -21.35 -12.80
C LEU A 95 -4.38 -20.82 -13.33
N PRO A 96 -3.76 -19.84 -12.63
CA PRO A 96 -2.48 -19.28 -13.05
C PRO A 96 -1.37 -20.34 -13.17
N ALA A 97 -0.50 -20.18 -14.16
CA ALA A 97 0.64 -21.08 -14.39
C ALA A 97 1.49 -21.33 -13.13
N ALA A 98 1.67 -20.29 -12.31
CA ALA A 98 2.48 -20.34 -11.09
C ALA A 98 1.92 -21.25 -9.98
N VAL A 99 0.64 -21.63 -10.04
CA VAL A 99 0.03 -22.58 -9.11
C VAL A 99 0.52 -24.00 -9.35
N TRP A 100 0.94 -24.31 -10.58
CA TRP A 100 1.39 -25.64 -11.00
C TRP A 100 2.88 -25.88 -10.66
N CYS A 101 3.24 -25.67 -9.40
CA CYS A 101 4.61 -25.77 -8.89
C CYS A 101 4.82 -27.00 -7.99
N PRO A 102 6.08 -27.37 -7.68
CA PRO A 102 6.37 -28.47 -6.76
C PRO A 102 5.78 -28.26 -5.35
N GLU A 103 5.70 -27.02 -4.87
CA GLU A 103 5.21 -26.72 -3.52
C GLU A 103 3.72 -27.05 -3.35
N THR A 104 2.87 -26.72 -4.32
CA THR A 104 1.43 -27.06 -4.27
C THR A 104 1.20 -28.56 -4.39
N ARG A 105 2.08 -29.27 -5.13
CA ARG A 105 2.07 -30.74 -5.19
C ARG A 105 2.46 -31.37 -3.86
N LYS A 106 3.49 -30.84 -3.21
CA LYS A 106 3.89 -31.28 -1.87
C LYS A 106 2.76 -31.02 -0.87
N ALA A 107 2.12 -29.86 -0.95
CA ALA A 107 0.99 -29.52 -0.09
C ALA A 107 -0.19 -30.48 -0.27
N TRP A 108 -0.48 -30.93 -1.50
CA TRP A 108 -1.47 -31.99 -1.75
C TRP A 108 -1.13 -33.26 -0.97
N CYS A 109 0.10 -33.76 -1.11
CA CYS A 109 0.53 -34.99 -0.46
C CYS A 109 0.54 -34.89 1.09
N GLN A 110 0.51 -33.67 1.64
CA GLN A 110 0.49 -33.40 3.07
C GLN A 110 -0.93 -33.28 3.66
N GLN A 111 -1.99 -33.40 2.85
CA GLN A 111 -3.39 -33.32 3.30
C GLN A 111 -3.89 -34.54 4.12
N GLY A 112 -2.99 -35.40 4.60
CA GLY A 112 -3.35 -36.64 5.30
C GLY A 112 -4.00 -37.65 4.36
N GLU A 113 -5.11 -38.25 4.76
CA GLU A 113 -5.79 -39.32 4.00
C GLU A 113 -6.20 -38.89 2.58
N LYS A 114 -6.61 -37.63 2.37
CA LYS A 114 -6.98 -37.13 1.04
C LYS A 114 -5.78 -37.06 0.09
N GLY A 115 -4.62 -36.65 0.60
CA GLY A 115 -3.39 -36.47 -0.17
C GLY A 115 -2.76 -37.78 -0.67
N LYS A 116 -3.20 -38.91 -0.11
CA LYS A 116 -2.75 -40.26 -0.46
C LYS A 116 -3.34 -40.73 -1.80
N PHE A 117 -4.49 -40.20 -2.19
CA PHE A 117 -5.22 -40.63 -3.37
C PHE A 117 -5.14 -39.62 -4.52
N TRP A 118 -5.38 -40.12 -5.73
CA TRP A 118 -5.52 -39.30 -6.92
C TRP A 118 -6.76 -38.39 -6.78
N PRO A 119 -6.61 -37.07 -6.99
CA PRO A 119 -7.71 -36.13 -6.82
C PRO A 119 -8.82 -36.35 -7.83
N ALA A 120 -10.06 -36.03 -7.45
CA ALA A 120 -11.08 -35.66 -8.44
C ALA A 120 -10.81 -34.24 -8.98
N PRO A 121 -11.26 -33.88 -10.21
CA PRO A 121 -11.03 -32.55 -10.77
C PRO A 121 -11.49 -31.39 -9.88
N ALA A 122 -12.66 -31.52 -9.25
CA ALA A 122 -13.17 -30.53 -8.32
C ALA A 122 -12.32 -30.40 -7.04
N GLU A 123 -11.75 -31.50 -6.55
CA GLU A 123 -10.90 -31.49 -5.36
C GLU A 123 -9.55 -30.84 -5.65
N LEU A 124 -8.98 -31.14 -6.83
CA LEU A 124 -7.75 -30.50 -7.27
C LEU A 124 -7.96 -28.98 -7.41
N TYR A 125 -9.06 -28.59 -8.05
CA TYR A 125 -9.42 -27.18 -8.18
C TYR A 125 -9.54 -26.50 -6.80
N ALA A 126 -10.30 -27.10 -5.88
CA ALA A 126 -10.48 -26.57 -4.53
C ALA A 126 -9.17 -26.46 -3.73
N HIS A 127 -8.25 -27.41 -3.90
CA HIS A 127 -6.92 -27.36 -3.28
C HIS A 127 -6.05 -26.23 -3.86
N LEU A 128 -6.11 -26.02 -5.17
CA LEU A 128 -5.26 -25.06 -5.86
C LEU A 128 -5.79 -23.62 -5.79
N LEU A 129 -7.11 -23.44 -5.64
CA LEU A 129 -7.78 -22.14 -5.64
C LEU A 129 -7.21 -21.15 -4.60
N PRO A 130 -6.95 -21.50 -3.33
CA PRO A 130 -6.35 -20.56 -2.36
C PRO A 130 -4.98 -20.03 -2.80
N TYR A 131 -4.19 -20.85 -3.49
CA TYR A 131 -2.89 -20.42 -4.03
C TYR A 131 -3.07 -19.49 -5.22
N ALA A 132 -4.03 -19.79 -6.11
CA ALA A 132 -4.38 -18.95 -7.25
C ALA A 132 -4.86 -17.56 -6.79
N GLU A 133 -5.76 -17.50 -5.81
CA GLU A 133 -6.27 -16.24 -5.26
C GLU A 133 -5.17 -15.42 -4.61
N ARG A 134 -4.26 -16.05 -3.87
CA ARG A 134 -3.10 -15.34 -3.31
C ARG A 134 -2.24 -14.72 -4.41
N ILE A 135 -1.97 -15.45 -5.48
CA ILE A 135 -1.19 -14.95 -6.63
C ILE A 135 -1.92 -13.79 -7.32
N ARG A 136 -3.24 -13.89 -7.51
CA ARG A 136 -4.08 -12.82 -8.08
C ARG A 136 -4.03 -11.56 -7.20
N TRP A 137 -4.13 -11.69 -5.88
CA TRP A 137 -4.00 -10.58 -4.95
C TRP A 137 -2.61 -9.95 -4.95
N ASP A 138 -1.55 -10.77 -4.99
CA ASP A 138 -0.18 -10.26 -5.07
C ASP A 138 0.05 -9.51 -6.39
N ALA A 139 -0.51 -10.00 -7.51
CA ALA A 139 -0.48 -9.31 -8.80
C ALA A 139 -1.24 -7.98 -8.76
N MET A 140 -2.43 -7.94 -8.18
CA MET A 140 -3.20 -6.69 -8.00
C MET A 140 -2.45 -5.68 -7.12
N ALA A 141 -1.84 -6.14 -6.03
CA ALA A 141 -1.03 -5.28 -5.17
C ALA A 141 0.20 -4.75 -5.91
N ALA A 142 0.85 -5.57 -6.74
CA ALA A 142 1.98 -5.17 -7.57
C ALA A 142 1.58 -4.13 -8.62
N GLN A 143 0.44 -4.31 -9.28
CA GLN A 143 -0.12 -3.30 -10.20
C GLN A 143 -0.39 -1.97 -9.50
N ARG A 144 -0.89 -1.99 -8.25
CA ARG A 144 -1.06 -0.76 -7.45
C ARG A 144 0.28 -0.08 -7.19
N VAL A 145 1.33 -0.81 -6.80
CA VAL A 145 2.69 -0.27 -6.60
C VAL A 145 3.19 0.43 -7.86
N VAL A 146 3.01 -0.21 -9.03
CA VAL A 146 3.41 0.37 -10.32
C VAL A 146 2.64 1.66 -10.61
N ALA A 147 1.32 1.66 -10.42
CA ALA A 147 0.49 2.85 -10.62
C ALA A 147 0.85 4.00 -9.66
N LEU A 148 1.20 3.69 -8.41
CA LEU A 148 1.68 4.66 -7.41
C LEU A 148 3.02 5.27 -7.83
N ALA A 149 3.94 4.45 -8.34
CA ALA A 149 5.23 4.91 -8.83
C ALA A 149 5.08 5.83 -10.05
N GLU A 150 4.21 5.47 -10.99
CA GLU A 150 3.95 6.26 -12.20
C GLU A 150 3.29 7.62 -11.88
N ARG A 151 2.38 7.66 -10.90
CA ARG A 151 1.79 8.93 -10.40
C ARG A 151 2.80 9.82 -9.69
N THR A 152 3.75 9.22 -8.97
CA THR A 152 4.80 9.97 -8.28
C THR A 152 5.85 10.50 -9.27
N TYR A 153 6.08 9.75 -10.35
CA TYR A 153 7.01 10.14 -11.41
C TYR A 153 6.46 11.23 -12.32
N GLN A 154 5.14 11.30 -12.52
CA GLN A 154 4.50 12.45 -13.17
C GLN A 154 4.88 13.70 -12.36
N PRO A 155 5.77 14.57 -12.87
CA PRO A 155 5.97 15.86 -12.26
C PRO A 155 4.58 16.48 -12.30
N ARG A 156 4.03 16.84 -11.14
CA ARG A 156 2.82 17.66 -11.09
C ARG A 156 3.13 18.82 -12.03
N ALA A 157 2.46 18.87 -13.18
CA ALA A 157 2.77 19.83 -14.22
C ALA A 157 2.93 21.17 -13.50
N THR A 158 4.15 21.68 -13.47
CA THR A 158 4.42 22.92 -12.75
C THR A 158 3.50 23.91 -13.41
N VAL A 159 2.50 24.39 -12.66
CA VAL A 159 1.51 25.38 -13.14
C VAL A 159 2.27 26.35 -14.02
N ASP A 160 1.88 26.43 -15.29
CA ASP A 160 2.71 27.10 -16.28
C ASP A 160 2.94 28.55 -15.84
N ALA A 161 4.05 29.16 -16.22
CA ALA A 161 4.33 30.54 -15.83
C ALA A 161 3.16 31.47 -16.27
N GLU A 162 2.54 31.12 -17.39
CA GLU A 162 1.35 31.77 -17.94
C GLU A 162 0.10 31.55 -17.06
N GLU A 163 -0.14 30.33 -16.58
CA GLU A 163 -1.25 30.04 -15.66
C GLU A 163 -1.07 30.76 -14.32
N ARG A 164 0.17 30.85 -13.80
CA ARG A 164 0.46 31.64 -12.58
C ARG A 164 0.22 33.13 -12.81
N ALA A 165 0.62 33.65 -13.97
CA ALA A 165 0.38 35.05 -14.32
C ALA A 165 -1.12 35.34 -14.50
N ALA A 166 -1.89 34.42 -15.09
CA ALA A 166 -3.33 34.55 -15.24
C ALA A 166 -4.06 34.54 -13.89
N VAL A 167 -3.67 33.65 -12.97
CA VAL A 167 -4.22 33.63 -11.60
C VAL A 167 -3.83 34.90 -10.83
N ALA A 168 -2.59 35.37 -10.96
CA ALA A 168 -2.16 36.62 -10.34
C ALA A 168 -2.93 37.83 -10.89
N ALA A 169 -3.18 37.89 -12.20
CA ALA A 169 -4.01 38.91 -12.83
C ALA A 169 -5.48 38.85 -12.38
N GLN A 170 -6.05 37.65 -12.24
CA GLN A 170 -7.40 37.49 -11.67
C GLN A 170 -7.47 37.94 -10.22
N MET A 171 -6.47 37.59 -9.40
CA MET A 171 -6.37 38.05 -8.02
C MET A 171 -6.22 39.57 -7.94
N ALA A 172 -5.39 40.19 -8.79
CA ALA A 172 -5.22 41.63 -8.85
C ALA A 172 -6.52 42.35 -9.25
N ALA A 173 -7.22 41.83 -10.26
CA ALA A 173 -8.52 42.36 -10.69
C ALA A 173 -9.59 42.23 -9.60
N TRP A 174 -9.60 41.11 -8.87
CA TRP A 174 -10.48 40.90 -7.72
C TRP A 174 -10.17 41.86 -6.57
N CYS A 175 -8.89 42.03 -6.21
CA CYS A 175 -8.45 42.99 -5.19
C CYS A 175 -8.85 44.43 -5.54
N LYS A 176 -8.65 44.83 -6.80
CA LYS A 176 -9.05 46.15 -7.31
C LYS A 176 -10.56 46.37 -7.23
N ARG A 177 -11.35 45.35 -7.56
CA ARG A 177 -12.83 45.39 -7.46
C ARG A 177 -13.32 45.45 -6.00
N MET A 178 -12.58 44.88 -5.06
CA MET A 178 -12.92 44.88 -3.63
C MET A 178 -12.37 46.12 -2.88
N GLY A 179 -11.71 47.06 -3.56
CA GLY A 179 -11.12 48.24 -2.93
C GLY A 179 -9.87 47.95 -2.09
N HIS A 180 -9.26 46.77 -2.24
CA HIS A 180 -7.97 46.47 -1.65
C HIS A 180 -6.87 47.09 -2.51
N ALA A 181 -6.06 47.98 -1.93
CA ALA A 181 -4.90 48.56 -2.60
C ALA A 181 -3.97 47.44 -3.10
N GLU A 182 -3.48 47.58 -4.34
CA GLU A 182 -2.48 46.66 -4.91
C GLU A 182 -1.30 46.51 -3.96
N LEU A 183 -1.03 45.28 -3.51
CA LEU A 183 0.14 44.96 -2.71
C LEU A 183 1.38 45.12 -3.61
N GLN A 184 2.16 46.19 -3.38
CA GLN A 184 3.45 46.37 -4.05
C GLN A 184 4.36 45.16 -3.76
N PRO A 185 4.98 44.53 -4.77
CA PRO A 185 5.73 43.30 -4.62
C PRO A 185 6.98 43.43 -3.73
N ASP A 186 7.50 44.65 -3.52
CA ASP A 186 8.72 44.90 -2.73
C ASP A 186 8.48 45.35 -1.29
N GLN A 187 7.22 45.51 -0.85
CA GLN A 187 6.95 45.68 0.57
C GLN A 187 6.87 44.32 1.25
N ARG A 188 8.03 43.71 1.51
CA ARG A 188 8.12 42.78 2.64
C ARG A 188 7.67 43.55 3.86
N ARG A 189 6.41 43.36 4.29
CA ARG A 189 5.96 43.82 5.60
C ARG A 189 7.04 43.40 6.59
N PRO A 190 7.62 44.32 7.38
CA PRO A 190 8.43 43.88 8.50
C PRO A 190 7.56 42.88 9.26
N VAL A 191 8.10 41.68 9.47
CA VAL A 191 7.45 40.68 10.31
C VAL A 191 7.42 41.32 11.69
N GLN A 192 6.33 42.04 11.99
CA GLN A 192 6.07 42.47 13.36
C GLN A 192 6.07 41.18 14.17
N PRO A 193 6.85 41.12 15.27
CA PRO A 193 6.81 39.96 16.14
C PRO A 193 5.35 39.72 16.49
N GLN A 194 4.84 38.53 16.11
CA GLN A 194 3.44 38.22 16.38
C GLN A 194 3.24 38.34 17.88
N SER A 195 2.29 39.18 18.31
CA SER A 195 1.95 39.34 19.71
C SER A 195 1.67 37.98 20.34
N GLY A 196 2.22 37.77 21.54
CA GLY A 196 2.11 36.51 22.25
C GLY A 196 0.65 36.07 22.36
N VAL A 197 0.38 34.76 22.43
CA VAL A 197 -1.00 34.25 22.53
C VAL A 197 -1.73 34.90 23.72
N SER A 198 -1.04 35.12 24.84
CA SER A 198 -1.56 35.81 26.04
C SER A 198 -1.90 37.28 25.78
N GLU A 199 -1.10 37.97 24.98
CA GLU A 199 -1.30 39.39 24.66
C GLU A 199 -2.49 39.59 23.71
N ARG A 200 -2.63 38.72 22.70
CA ARG A 200 -3.81 38.68 21.82
C ARG A 200 -5.10 38.39 22.59
N LEU A 201 -5.03 37.48 23.56
CA LEU A 201 -6.18 37.12 24.39
C LEU A 201 -6.60 38.28 25.31
N ALA A 202 -5.64 39.02 25.88
CA ALA A 202 -5.90 40.23 26.64
C ALA A 202 -6.51 41.35 25.78
N GLU A 203 -6.06 41.49 24.53
CA GLU A 203 -6.60 42.44 23.57
C GLU A 203 -8.05 42.11 23.19
N TYR A 204 -8.35 40.85 22.85
CA TYR A 204 -9.70 40.43 22.51
C TYR A 204 -10.68 40.53 23.68
N ARG A 205 -10.22 40.30 24.92
CA ARG A 205 -11.04 40.55 26.11
C ARG A 205 -11.33 42.04 26.33
N ARG A 206 -10.36 42.91 26.07
CA ARG A 206 -10.58 44.37 26.11
C ARG A 206 -11.55 44.84 25.04
N GLN A 207 -11.43 44.31 23.82
CA GLN A 207 -12.35 44.61 22.71
C GLN A 207 -13.77 44.12 23.01
N LEU A 208 -13.93 42.92 23.58
CA LEU A 208 -15.23 42.41 24.00
C LEU A 208 -15.87 43.24 25.13
N ALA A 209 -15.05 43.79 26.03
CA ALA A 209 -15.53 44.68 27.10
C ALA A 209 -15.95 46.06 26.57
N ALA A 210 -15.29 46.57 25.52
CA ALA A 210 -15.63 47.84 24.89
C ALA A 210 -16.83 47.72 23.92
N GLU A 211 -16.95 46.59 23.23
CA GLU A 211 -17.99 46.34 22.23
C GLU A 211 -18.65 44.97 22.48
N PRO A 212 -19.68 44.90 23.34
CA PRO A 212 -20.35 43.65 23.68
C PRO A 212 -21.00 42.95 22.48
N GLU A 213 -21.40 43.73 21.47
CA GLU A 213 -22.00 43.24 20.22
C GLU A 213 -21.02 42.44 19.36
N ALA A 214 -19.71 42.66 19.53
CA ALA A 214 -18.66 41.87 18.87
C ALA A 214 -18.52 40.45 19.47
N GLY A 215 -19.26 40.12 20.53
CA GLY A 215 -19.24 38.82 21.19
C GLY A 215 -19.52 37.64 20.28
N VAL A 216 -20.33 37.82 19.23
CA VAL A 216 -20.68 36.75 18.28
C VAL A 216 -19.45 36.14 17.60
N TRP A 217 -18.40 36.93 17.37
CA TRP A 217 -17.17 36.49 16.71
C TRP A 217 -15.94 36.50 17.63
N LEU A 218 -15.90 37.35 18.66
CA LEU A 218 -14.79 37.38 19.62
C LEU A 218 -14.80 36.19 20.60
N VAL A 219 -15.96 35.75 21.08
CA VAL A 219 -16.05 34.67 22.08
C VAL A 219 -15.48 33.33 21.56
N PRO A 220 -15.80 32.86 20.34
CA PRO A 220 -15.18 31.65 19.78
C PRO A 220 -13.66 31.77 19.59
N LEU A 221 -13.18 32.97 19.24
CA LEU A 221 -11.75 33.27 19.05
C LEU A 221 -10.98 33.25 20.38
N ILE A 222 -11.54 33.84 21.43
CA ILE A 222 -11.00 33.81 22.79
C ILE A 222 -10.91 32.37 23.29
N ALA A 223 -12.00 31.59 23.16
CA ALA A 223 -12.01 30.18 23.58
C ALA A 223 -10.95 29.33 22.86
N LYS A 224 -10.73 29.58 21.57
CA LYS A 224 -9.70 28.88 20.79
C LYS A 224 -8.28 29.23 21.27
N LEU A 225 -8.03 30.50 21.60
CA LEU A 225 -6.74 30.95 22.11
C LEU A 225 -6.49 30.45 23.55
N GLU A 226 -7.52 30.41 24.39
CA GLU A 226 -7.46 29.81 25.73
C GLU A 226 -7.08 28.33 25.68
N ALA A 227 -7.70 27.57 24.77
CA ALA A 227 -7.37 26.17 24.54
C ALA A 227 -5.92 25.97 24.04
N GLN A 228 -5.38 26.93 23.29
CA GLN A 228 -4.00 26.91 22.81
C GLN A 228 -2.99 27.22 23.93
N VAL A 229 -3.34 28.11 24.87
CA VAL A 229 -2.55 28.37 26.09
C VAL A 229 -2.53 27.14 26.99
N GLY A 230 -3.67 26.49 27.21
CA GLY A 230 -3.77 25.28 28.05
C GLY A 230 -3.05 24.03 27.50
N ARG A 231 -2.68 24.04 26.21
CA ARG A 231 -1.85 22.98 25.59
C ARG A 231 -0.35 23.24 25.70
N ASN A 232 0.04 24.49 25.88
CA ASN A 232 1.44 24.94 25.94
C ASN A 232 1.94 25.19 27.37
N THR A 233 1.10 25.00 28.39
CA THR A 233 1.57 24.88 29.77
C THR A 233 2.46 23.65 29.90
N PRO A 234 3.70 23.77 30.40
CA PRO A 234 4.53 22.62 30.67
C PRO A 234 3.76 21.71 31.64
N LYS A 235 3.45 20.49 31.20
CA LYS A 235 3.02 19.44 32.12
C LYS A 235 4.08 19.34 33.20
N GLU A 236 3.68 19.46 34.47
CA GLU A 236 4.54 19.12 35.59
C GLU A 236 5.24 17.78 35.31
N PRO A 237 6.56 17.68 35.52
CA PRO A 237 7.26 16.42 35.35
C PRO A 237 6.67 15.41 36.34
N ARG A 238 5.83 14.50 35.85
CA ARG A 238 5.37 13.33 36.60
C ARG A 238 6.59 12.49 36.97
N GLY A 239 6.93 12.53 38.26
CA GLY A 239 7.56 11.45 39.01
C GLY A 239 8.95 11.00 38.54
N LEU A 240 9.99 11.70 38.99
CA LEU A 240 11.36 11.19 39.04
C LEU A 240 12.08 11.64 40.34
N THR A 241 11.40 11.57 41.48
CA THR A 241 11.99 11.87 42.80
C THR A 241 11.63 10.84 43.88
N GLU A 242 11.57 9.55 43.53
CA GLU A 242 11.46 8.46 44.52
C GLU A 242 12.47 7.31 44.32
N SER A 243 13.53 7.50 43.54
CA SER A 243 14.57 6.44 43.36
C SER A 243 15.99 6.85 43.75
N ALA A 244 16.19 8.00 44.39
CA ALA A 244 17.52 8.43 44.86
C ALA A 244 17.81 8.14 46.34
N GLU A 245 16.81 7.83 47.18
CA GLU A 245 17.03 7.66 48.63
C GLU A 245 17.27 6.21 49.10
N LYS A 246 17.32 5.22 48.20
CA LYS A 246 17.60 3.80 48.57
C LYS A 246 19.04 3.34 48.35
N VAL A 247 19.98 4.23 47.99
CA VAL A 247 21.39 3.86 47.74
C VAL A 247 22.37 4.43 48.77
N LEU A 248 21.92 5.26 49.73
CA LEU A 248 22.81 5.90 50.71
C LEU A 248 22.75 5.36 52.15
N HIS A 249 22.05 4.25 52.38
CA HIS A 249 22.20 3.48 53.63
C HIS A 249 22.52 2.02 53.32
N ARG A 250 23.80 1.77 53.04
CA ARG A 250 24.49 0.51 53.32
C ARG A 250 25.79 0.82 54.04
#